data_AF-A0A6M3JHL9-F1
#
_entry.id   AF-A0A6M3JHL9-F1
#
_cell.length_a   1.000
_cell.length_b   1.000
_cell.length_c   1.000
_cell.angle_alpha   90.00
_cell.angle_beta   90.00
_cell.angle_gamma   90.00
#
_symmetry.space_group_name_H-M   'P 1'
#
loop_
_entity.id
_entity.type
_entity.pdbx_description
1 polymer ?
#
loop_
_entity_poly.entity_id
_entity_poly.type
_entity_poly.pdbx_seq_one_letter_code
_entity_poly.pdbx_strand_id
1 'polypeptide(L)' 'HWGALEELITRESHWNPYAINSSSRACGLGQALPCSKMKCELWNYECQLDWTLSYIQNRYGNPTEALNFHDLKNWY' A
#
# COMPACT_ATOMS: atom_id res chain seq x y z
N HIS A 1 14.22 -4.16 -4.82
CA HIS A 1 13.04 -3.29 -4.61
C HIS A 1 12.59 -3.17 -3.16
N TRP A 2 13.25 -3.82 -2.18
CA TRP A 2 12.81 -3.85 -0.79
C TRP A 2 12.68 -2.46 -0.15
N GLY A 3 13.72 -1.63 -0.21
CA GLY A 3 13.67 -0.29 0.39
C GLY A 3 12.56 0.61 -0.19
N ALA A 4 12.23 0.47 -1.48
CA ALA A 4 11.14 1.25 -2.09
C ALA A 4 9.75 0.78 -1.61
N LEU A 5 9.57 -0.53 -1.43
CA LEU A 5 8.35 -1.08 -0.85
C LEU A 5 8.18 -0.64 0.60
N GLU A 6 9.26 -0.67 1.37
CA GLU A 6 9.28 -0.24 2.77
C GLU A 6 8.89 1.23 2.91
N GLU A 7 9.45 2.10 2.08
CA GLU A 7 9.09 3.52 2.05
C GLU A 7 7.61 3.72 1.69
N LEU A 8 7.11 3.04 0.65
CA LEU A 8 5.71 3.11 0.24
C LEU A 8 4.76 2.70 1.37
N ILE A 9 4.94 1.51 1.95
CA ILE A 9 4.06 1.01 3.02
C ILE A 9 4.18 1.87 4.28
N THR A 10 5.38 2.41 4.57
CA THR A 10 5.56 3.35 5.67
C THR A 10 4.71 4.60 5.48
N ARG A 11 4.73 5.21 4.28
CA ARG A 11 3.90 6.38 3.97
C ARG A 11 2.41 6.08 4.03
N GLU A 12 1.99 4.92 3.54
CA GLU A 12 0.57 4.54 3.47
C GLU A 12 -0.03 4.20 4.85
N SER A 13 0.70 3.47 5.69
CA SER A 13 0.13 2.90 6.91
C SER A 13 1.06 2.87 8.13
N HIS A 14 2.32 3.30 7.99
CA HIS A 14 3.37 3.07 8.99
C HIS A 14 3.45 1.60 9.41
N TRP A 15 3.25 0.69 8.45
CA TRP A 15 3.21 -0.77 8.67
C TRP A 15 2.14 -1.26 9.65
N ASN A 16 1.11 -0.45 9.93
CA ASN A 16 -0.01 -0.86 10.75
C ASN A 16 -1.10 -1.55 9.88
N PRO A 17 -1.34 -2.86 10.02
CA PRO A 17 -2.33 -3.57 9.21
C PRO A 17 -3.78 -3.19 9.55
N TYR A 18 -4.00 -2.46 10.65
CA TYR A 18 -5.30 -1.88 11.02
C TYR A 18 -5.42 -0.40 10.67
N ALA A 19 -4.46 0.18 9.94
CA ALA A 19 -4.54 1.56 9.51
C ALA A 19 -5.83 1.79 8.70
N ILE A 20 -6.64 2.77 9.11
CA ILE A 20 -7.84 3.20 8.39
C ILE A 20 -7.76 4.71 8.23
N ASN A 21 -7.74 5.20 6.99
CA ASN A 21 -7.82 6.62 6.70
C ASN A 21 -9.23 7.13 7.04
N SER A 22 -9.34 8.13 7.92
CA SER A 22 -10.62 8.65 8.41
C SER A 22 -11.45 9.34 7.33
N SER A 23 -10.79 9.97 6.35
CA SER A 23 -11.44 10.71 5.26
C SER A 23 -11.86 9.79 4.13
N SER A 24 -10.92 9.00 3.59
CA SER A 24 -11.16 8.17 2.40
C SER A 24 -11.72 6.79 2.72
N ARG A 25 -11.59 6.31 3.96
CA ARG A 25 -11.87 4.93 4.38
C ARG A 25 -10.97 3.87 3.72
N ALA A 26 -9.85 4.29 3.14
CA ALA A 26 -8.79 3.37 2.73
C ALA A 26 -8.23 2.61 3.93
N CYS A 27 -7.80 1.36 3.77
CA CYS A 27 -7.31 0.58 4.91
C CYS A 27 -6.23 -0.47 4.61
N GLY A 28 -5.61 -0.94 5.69
CA GLY A 28 -4.55 -1.95 5.65
C GLY A 28 -3.22 -1.39 5.20
N LEU A 29 -2.24 -2.28 5.03
CA LEU A 29 -0.85 -1.92 4.70
C LEU A 29 -0.74 -1.05 3.44
N GLY A 30 -1.45 -1.43 2.38
CA GLY A 30 -1.46 -0.73 1.09
C GLY A 30 -2.61 0.26 0.92
N GLN A 31 -3.32 0.63 2.00
CA GLN A 31 -4.45 1.58 1.98
C GLN A 31 -5.44 1.34 0.84
N ALA A 32 -6.01 0.13 0.78
CA ALA A 32 -6.96 -0.25 -0.25
C ALA A 32 -8.29 0.50 -0.13
N LEU A 33 -8.82 1.02 -1.25
CA LEU A 33 -10.12 1.68 -1.31
C LEU A 33 -11.01 1.09 -2.44
N PRO A 34 -12.14 0.44 -2.12
CA PRO A 34 -12.57 0.03 -0.77
C PRO A 34 -11.70 -1.09 -0.20
N CYS A 35 -11.68 -1.19 1.13
CA CYS A 35 -11.02 -2.25 1.90
C CYS A 35 -11.25 -3.67 1.36
N SER A 36 -12.48 -3.94 0.92
CA SER A 36 -12.90 -5.23 0.40
C SER A 36 -12.14 -5.67 -0.86
N LYS A 37 -11.42 -4.77 -1.54
CA LYS A 37 -10.53 -5.13 -2.67
C LYS A 37 -9.41 -6.08 -2.28
N MET A 38 -8.94 -6.02 -1.04
CA MET A 38 -7.87 -6.89 -0.56
C MET A 38 -8.34 -8.35 -0.45
N LYS A 39 -9.64 -8.56 -0.19
CA LYS A 39 -10.19 -9.86 0.22
C LYS A 39 -9.41 -10.48 1.40
N CYS A 40 -8.88 -9.61 2.26
CA CYS A 40 -8.10 -9.96 3.44
C CYS A 40 -8.81 -9.40 4.68
N GLU A 41 -8.65 -10.10 5.79
CA GLU A 41 -8.95 -9.55 7.11
C GLU A 41 -7.85 -8.56 7.53
N LEU A 42 -8.20 -7.53 8.31
CA LEU A 42 -7.23 -6.51 8.75
C LEU A 42 -6.14 -7.05 9.68
N TRP A 43 -6.37 -8.17 10.35
CA TRP A 43 -5.36 -8.80 11.21
C TRP A 43 -4.38 -9.67 10.41
N ASN A 44 -4.71 -10.04 9.17
CA ASN A 44 -3.87 -10.91 8.34
C ASN A 44 -2.85 -10.09 7.55
N TYR A 45 -1.68 -9.92 8.14
CA TYR A 45 -0.58 -9.12 7.60
C TYR A 45 -0.04 -9.68 6.26
N GLU A 46 0.16 -10.99 6.17
CA GLU A 46 0.71 -11.65 4.97
C GLU A 46 -0.20 -11.44 3.76
N CYS A 47 -1.52 -11.66 3.93
CA CYS A 47 -2.50 -11.42 2.88
C CYS A 47 -2.48 -9.97 2.38
N GLN A 48 -2.38 -9.00 3.29
CA GLN A 48 -2.31 -7.58 2.92
C GLN A 48 -1.01 -7.24 2.18
N LEU A 49 0.12 -7.82 2.60
CA LEU A 49 1.41 -7.59 1.97
C LEU A 49 1.44 -8.17 0.55
N ASP A 50 0.96 -9.41 0.38
CA ASP A 50 0.84 -10.06 -0.93
C ASP A 50 -0.08 -9.29 -1.87
N TRP A 51 -1.22 -8.81 -1.36
CA TRP A 51 -2.13 -7.97 -2.12
C TRP A 51 -1.46 -6.65 -2.53
N THR A 52 -0.76 -5.99 -1.61
CA THR A 52 -0.08 -4.70 -1.86
C THR A 52 1.02 -4.87 -2.91
N LEU A 53 1.83 -5.91 -2.81
CA LEU A 53 2.85 -6.27 -3.80
C LEU A 53 2.24 -6.56 -5.17
N SER A 54 1.16 -7.36 -5.21
CA SER A 54 0.45 -7.66 -6.45
C SER A 54 -0.15 -6.41 -7.09
N TYR A 55 -0.70 -5.50 -6.28
CA TYR A 55 -1.25 -4.24 -6.77
C TYR A 55 -0.16 -3.35 -7.36
N ILE A 56 0.97 -3.19 -6.66
CA ILE A 56 2.13 -2.42 -7.13
C ILE A 56 2.65 -2.98 -8.45
N GLN A 57 2.82 -4.30 -8.53
CA GLN A 57 3.30 -4.96 -9.74
C GLN A 57 2.36 -4.72 -10.93
N ASN A 58 1.05 -4.87 -10.75
CA ASN A 58 0.09 -4.69 -11.83
C ASN A 58 -0.05 -3.22 -12.26
N ARG A 59 0.06 -2.26 -11.33
CA ARG A 59 -0.18 -0.84 -11.59
C ARG A 59 1.06 -0.10 -12.06
N TYR A 60 2.21 -0.41 -11.48
CA TYR A 60 3.46 0.33 -11.64
C TYR A 60 4.62 -0.56 -12.13
N GLY A 61 4.43 -1.87 -12.23
CA GLY A 61 5.46 -2.84 -12.63
C GLY A 61 6.30 -3.31 -11.45
N ASN A 62 6.87 -2.40 -10.66
CA ASN A 62 7.63 -2.74 -9.45
C ASN A 62 7.61 -1.62 -8.39
N PRO A 63 8.03 -1.90 -7.14
CA PRO A 63 8.02 -0.89 -6.07
C PRO A 63 8.89 0.34 -6.32
N THR A 64 9.99 0.23 -7.07
CA THR A 64 10.84 1.38 -7.39
C THR A 64 10.14 2.33 -8.36
N GLU A 65 9.49 1.80 -9.40
CA GLU A 65 8.69 2.60 -10.34
C GLU A 65 7.47 3.21 -9.66
N ALA A 66 6.84 2.49 -8.72
CA ALA A 66 5.78 3.04 -7.89
C ALA A 66 6.30 4.23 -7.05
N LEU A 67 7.39 4.06 -6.31
CA LEU A 67 7.95 5.14 -5.50
C LEU A 67 8.33 6.34 -6.36
N ASN A 68 9.00 6.12 -7.50
CA ASN A 68 9.32 7.19 -8.46
C ASN A 68 8.05 7.88 -8.96
N PHE A 69 6.99 7.13 -9.31
CA PHE A 69 5.71 7.72 -9.74
C PHE A 69 5.11 8.62 -8.65
N HIS A 70 5.16 8.18 -7.38
CA HIS A 70 4.66 8.95 -6.24
C HIS A 70 5.54 10.17 -5.93
N ASP A 71 6.87 10.06 -5.98
CA ASP A 71 7.81 11.15 -5.74
C ASP A 71 7.77 12.21 -6.86
N LEU A 72 7.72 11.80 -8.13
CA LEU A 72 7.63 12.70 -9.29
C LEU A 72 6.30 13.45 -9.35
N LYS A 73 5.25 12.90 -8.75
CA LYS A 73 3.95 13.58 -8.63
C LYS A 73 3.95 14.69 -7.57
N ASN A 74 5.03 14.81 -6.78
CA ASN A 74 5.37 15.96 -5.93
C ASN A 74 4.17 16.57 -5.18
N TRP A 75 3.39 15.72 -4.51
CA TRP A 75 2.54 16.13 -3.40
C TRP A 75 3.37 15.99 -2.12
N TYR A 76 4.21 16.98 -1.86
CA TYR A 76 4.58 17.37 -0.52
C TYR A 76 4.02 18.77 -0.26
#